data_AF-A0A1B7WJK4-F1
#
_entry.id   AF-A0A1B7WJK4-F1
#
_cell.length_a   1.000
_cell.length_b   1.000
_cell.length_c   1.000
_cell.angle_alpha   90.00
_cell.angle_beta   90.00
_cell.angle_gamma   90.00
#
_symmetry.space_group_name_H-M   'P 1'
#
loop_
_entity.id
_entity.type
_entity.pdbx_description
1 polymer ?
#
loop_
_entity_poly.entity_id
_entity_poly.type
_entity_poly.pdbx_seq_one_letter_code
_entity_poly.pdbx_strand_id
1 'polypeptide(L)'
;MLQLQIKSDSPDLEIVQNLVKAAIESEIKSLQRSLAKTNKLLMEFETKYQISSEFFFTHWTAEDLEGGDEEYVSWYGEIKIKKKLTNSLQKLEAIEYVTQQLPS
;
A
#
# COMPACT_ATOMS: atom_id res chain seq x y z
N MET A 1 -18.16 3.23 -1.33
CA MET A 1 -18.23 2.37 -0.14
C MET A 1 -17.93 0.95 -0.58
N LEU A 2 -16.90 0.31 0.00
CA LEU A 2 -16.50 -1.05 -0.37
C LEU A 2 -16.95 -2.01 0.73
N GLN A 3 -17.82 -2.94 0.38
CA GLN A 3 -18.40 -3.89 1.33
C GLN A 3 -17.86 -5.29 1.07
N LEU A 4 -17.44 -5.97 2.15
CA LEU A 4 -17.08 -7.37 2.12
C LEU A 4 -18.19 -8.18 2.77
N GLN A 5 -18.83 -9.06 1.98
CA GLN A 5 -19.90 -9.95 2.44
C GLN A 5 -19.42 -11.39 2.42
N ILE A 6 -19.61 -12.09 3.54
CA ILE A 6 -19.38 -13.53 3.66
C ILE A 6 -20.75 -14.18 3.90
N LYS A 7 -21.10 -15.13 3.04
CA LYS A 7 -22.35 -15.90 3.11
C LYS A 7 -21.99 -17.36 3.22
N SER A 8 -22.65 -18.06 4.14
CA SER A 8 -22.42 -19.47 4.42
C SER A 8 -23.72 -20.08 4.95
N ASP A 9 -23.95 -21.33 4.58
CA ASP A 9 -24.95 -22.25 5.14
C ASP A 9 -24.36 -23.09 6.29
N SER A 10 -23.04 -23.06 6.49
CA SER A 10 -22.34 -23.69 7.61
C SER A 10 -22.42 -22.86 8.90
N PRO A 11 -22.50 -23.50 10.09
CA PRO A 11 -22.40 -22.83 11.39
C PRO A 11 -21.04 -22.12 11.61
N ASP A 12 -20.01 -22.44 10.82
CA ASP A 12 -18.65 -21.89 10.97
C ASP A 12 -18.48 -20.46 10.44
N LEU A 13 -19.57 -19.78 10.05
CA LEU A 13 -19.53 -18.44 9.47
C LEU A 13 -18.75 -17.44 10.34
N GLU A 14 -18.89 -17.50 11.65
CA GLU A 14 -18.19 -16.63 12.58
C GLU A 14 -16.67 -16.88 12.58
N ILE A 15 -16.26 -18.16 12.55
CA ILE A 15 -14.84 -18.55 12.49
C ILE A 15 -14.22 -18.03 11.20
N VAL A 16 -14.87 -18.27 10.06
CA VAL A 16 -14.39 -17.81 8.75
C VAL A 16 -14.32 -16.28 8.71
N GLN A 17 -15.32 -15.59 9.26
CA GLN A 17 -15.31 -14.13 9.32
C GLN A 17 -14.12 -13.59 10.11
N ASN A 18 -13.83 -14.17 11.27
CA ASN A 18 -12.71 -13.75 12.11
C ASN A 18 -11.36 -14.02 11.42
N LEU A 19 -11.22 -15.14 10.72
CA LEU A 19 -10.03 -15.45 9.92
C LEU A 19 -9.81 -14.44 8.79
N VAL A 20 -10.87 -14.08 8.06
CA VAL A 20 -10.80 -13.09 6.97
C VAL A 20 -10.44 -11.71 7.51
N LYS A 21 -11.07 -11.27 8.60
CA LYS A 21 -10.74 -10.00 9.28
C LYS A 21 -9.26 -9.97 9.71
N ALA A 22 -8.80 -11.02 10.39
CA ALA A 22 -7.43 -11.12 10.85
C ALA A 22 -6.41 -11.10 9.69
N ALA A 23 -6.73 -11.76 8.57
CA ALA A 23 -5.89 -11.74 7.37
C ALA A 23 -5.78 -10.32 6.77
N ILE A 24 -6.90 -9.59 6.66
CA ILE A 24 -6.93 -8.22 6.15
C ILE A 24 -6.15 -7.29 7.08
N GLU A 25 -6.34 -7.40 8.40
CA GLU A 25 -5.59 -6.62 9.39
C GLU A 25 -4.07 -6.89 9.33
N SER A 26 -3.68 -8.15 9.10
CA SER A 26 -2.28 -8.53 8.92
C SER A 26 -1.68 -7.88 7.67
N GLU A 27 -2.44 -7.87 6.57
CA GLU A 27 -2.02 -7.25 5.33
C GLU A 27 -1.92 -5.72 5.45
N ILE A 28 -2.86 -5.07 6.12
CA ILE A 28 -2.77 -3.63 6.45
C ILE A 28 -1.46 -3.32 7.19
N LYS A 29 -1.13 -4.09 8.23
CA LYS A 29 0.13 -3.93 8.98
C LYS A 29 1.35 -4.16 8.09
N SER A 30 1.27 -5.10 7.15
CA SER A 30 2.33 -5.38 6.17
C SER A 30 2.55 -4.19 5.23
N LEU A 31 1.47 -3.66 4.64
CA LEU A 31 1.50 -2.50 3.76
C LEU A 31 2.04 -1.26 4.47
N GLN A 32 1.65 -1.03 5.73
CA GLN A 32 2.17 0.07 6.55
C GLN A 32 3.69 -0.04 6.77
N ARG A 33 4.21 -1.24 7.06
CA ARG A 33 5.66 -1.46 7.19
C ARG A 33 6.41 -1.21 5.88
N SER A 34 5.88 -1.72 4.77
CA SER A 34 6.46 -1.49 3.44
C SER A 34 6.45 -0.01 3.07
N LEU A 35 5.36 0.70 3.37
CA LEU A 35 5.24 2.13 3.12
C LEU A 35 6.23 2.94 3.95
N ALA A 36 6.44 2.58 5.22
CA ALA A 36 7.45 3.21 6.07
C ALA A 36 8.86 3.01 5.50
N LYS A 37 9.19 1.81 5.01
CA LYS A 37 10.47 1.53 4.36
C LYS A 37 10.66 2.38 3.09
N THR A 38 9.68 2.38 2.19
CA THR A 38 9.75 3.19 0.96
C THR A 38 9.85 4.68 1.27
N ASN A 39 9.11 5.20 2.26
CA ASN A 39 9.24 6.60 2.67
C ASN A 39 10.64 6.94 3.18
N LYS A 40 11.31 6.02 3.89
CA LYS A 40 12.70 6.22 4.31
C LYS A 40 13.65 6.32 3.11
N LEU A 41 13.52 5.42 2.13
CA LEU A 41 14.35 5.44 0.91
C LEU A 41 14.12 6.72 0.10
N LEU A 42 12.87 7.16 -0.05
CA LEU A 42 12.56 8.43 -0.72
C LEU A 42 13.19 9.61 0.02
N MET A 43 13.13 9.63 1.35
CA MET A 43 13.73 10.68 2.16
C MET A 43 15.27 10.72 2.00
N GLU A 44 15.93 9.58 1.79
CA GLU A 44 17.37 9.53 1.51
C GLU A 44 17.71 10.27 0.19
N PHE A 45 16.94 10.03 -0.88
CA PHE A 45 17.10 10.77 -2.14
C PHE A 45 16.74 12.25 -2.00
N GLU A 46 15.60 12.57 -1.37
CA GLU A 46 15.16 13.95 -1.16
C GLU A 46 16.18 14.75 -0.34
N THR A 47 16.81 14.11 0.65
CA THR A 47 17.88 14.71 1.45
C THR A 47 19.16 14.86 0.65
N LYS A 48 19.55 13.88 -0.17
CA LYS A 48 20.75 13.98 -1.01
C LYS A 48 20.65 15.14 -2.00
N TYR A 49 19.52 15.25 -2.69
CA TYR A 49 19.32 16.20 -3.78
C TYR A 49 18.63 17.51 -3.36
N GLN A 50 18.17 17.61 -2.11
CA GLN A 50 17.47 18.79 -1.57
C GLN A 50 16.22 19.21 -2.37
N ILE A 51 15.54 18.24 -2.97
CA ILE A 51 14.28 18.41 -3.71
C ILE A 51 13.27 17.36 -3.27
N SER A 52 11.98 17.63 -3.49
CA SER A 52 10.94 16.63 -3.23
C SER A 52 10.89 15.57 -4.32
N SER A 53 10.42 14.37 -3.97
CA SER A 53 10.15 13.30 -4.94
C SER A 53 9.13 13.72 -6.01
N GLU A 54 8.21 14.61 -5.68
CA GLU A 54 7.24 15.16 -6.64
C GLU A 54 7.93 16.05 -7.69
N PHE A 55 8.84 16.92 -7.25
CA PHE A 55 9.60 17.77 -8.15
C PHE A 55 10.52 16.93 -9.04
N PHE A 56 11.26 15.99 -8.45
CA PHE A 56 12.09 15.03 -9.18
C PHE A 56 11.28 14.32 -10.28
N PHE A 57 10.13 13.74 -9.92
CA PHE A 57 9.29 12.96 -10.85
C PHE A 57 8.77 13.75 -12.05
N THR A 58 8.65 15.07 -11.89
CA THR A 58 8.03 15.95 -12.89
C THR A 58 9.04 16.74 -13.71
N HIS A 59 10.23 17.02 -13.17
CA HIS A 59 11.16 17.98 -13.76
C HIS A 59 12.57 17.43 -14.01
N TRP A 60 12.97 16.32 -13.38
CA TRP A 60 14.34 15.81 -13.48
C TRP A 60 14.44 14.61 -14.42
N THR A 61 15.62 14.44 -14.98
CA THR A 61 16.04 13.30 -15.81
C THR A 61 17.21 12.58 -15.15
N ALA A 62 17.66 11.48 -15.74
CA ALA A 62 18.83 10.75 -15.24
C ALA A 62 20.09 11.60 -15.21
N GLU A 63 20.27 12.50 -16.18
CA GLU A 63 21.46 13.35 -16.30
C GLU A 63 21.58 14.43 -15.21
N ASP A 64 20.48 14.69 -14.50
CA ASP A 64 20.47 15.60 -13.34
C ASP A 64 20.96 14.89 -12.06
N LEU A 65 21.11 13.56 -12.07
CA LEU A 65 21.52 12.75 -10.93
C LEU A 65 23.00 12.36 -11.02
N GLU A 66 23.73 12.46 -9.90
CA GLU A 66 25.12 12.01 -9.82
C GLU A 66 25.29 10.52 -10.14
N GLY A 67 24.28 9.71 -9.79
CA GLY A 67 24.24 8.28 -10.08
C GLY A 67 23.54 7.91 -11.40
N GLY A 68 23.20 8.90 -12.23
CA GLY A 68 22.63 8.70 -13.56
C GLY A 68 21.37 7.82 -13.56
N ASP A 69 21.29 6.93 -14.55
CA ASP A 69 20.15 6.04 -14.77
C ASP A 69 19.84 5.12 -13.57
N GLU A 70 20.86 4.65 -12.84
CA GLU A 70 20.66 3.71 -11.74
C GLU A 70 19.87 4.37 -10.59
N GLU A 71 20.27 5.57 -10.21
CA GLU A 71 19.55 6.34 -9.20
C GLU A 71 18.18 6.79 -9.71
N TYR A 72 18.08 7.18 -10.99
CA TYR A 72 16.82 7.58 -11.59
C TYR A 72 15.77 6.47 -11.51
N VAL A 73 16.14 5.26 -11.96
CA VAL A 73 15.27 4.08 -11.95
C VAL A 73 14.89 3.72 -10.52
N SER A 74 15.84 3.79 -9.58
CA SER A 74 15.60 3.49 -8.18
C SER A 74 14.61 4.46 -7.54
N TRP A 75 14.84 5.77 -7.66
CA TRP A 75 13.98 6.80 -7.07
C TRP A 75 12.59 6.78 -7.72
N TYR A 76 12.51 6.73 -9.05
CA TYR A 76 11.24 6.60 -9.77
C TYR A 76 10.49 5.34 -9.35
N GLY A 77 11.19 4.23 -9.18
CA GLY A 77 10.66 2.97 -8.68
C GLY A 77 9.99 3.11 -7.32
N GLU A 78 10.68 3.70 -6.34
CA GLU A 78 10.16 3.91 -4.99
C GLU A 78 8.91 4.83 -4.99
N ILE A 79 8.86 5.85 -5.86
CA ILE A 79 7.67 6.71 -6.00
C ILE A 79 6.47 5.89 -6.48
N LYS A 80 6.67 4.99 -7.45
CA LYS A 80 5.60 4.10 -7.94
C LYS A 80 5.18 3.10 -6.87
N ILE A 81 6.12 2.54 -6.13
CA ILE A 81 5.85 1.61 -5.02
C ILE A 81 5.01 2.31 -3.96
N LYS A 82 5.40 3.52 -3.52
CA LYS A 82 4.63 4.34 -2.57
C LYS A 82 3.19 4.50 -3.02
N LYS A 83 2.98 4.93 -4.27
CA LYS A 83 1.63 5.13 -4.84
C LYS A 83 0.79 3.84 -4.80
N LYS A 84 1.38 2.69 -5.15
CA LYS A 84 0.69 1.39 -5.11
C LYS A 84 0.34 0.99 -3.68
N LEU A 85 1.29 1.09 -2.75
CA LEU A 85 1.10 0.73 -1.35
C LEU A 85 0.00 1.59 -0.70
N THR A 86 0.05 2.91 -0.88
CA THR A 86 -0.96 3.84 -0.36
C THR A 86 -2.35 3.52 -0.90
N ASN A 87 -2.47 3.25 -2.21
CA ASN A 87 -3.76 2.89 -2.82
C ASN A 87 -4.33 1.57 -2.25
N SER A 88 -3.49 0.53 -2.14
CA SER A 88 -3.91 -0.74 -1.54
C SER A 88 -4.33 -0.56 -0.08
N LEU A 89 -3.55 0.18 0.70
CA LEU A 89 -3.84 0.45 2.11
C LEU A 89 -5.20 1.16 2.26
N GLN A 90 -5.42 2.23 1.50
CA GLN A 90 -6.69 2.97 1.49
C GLN A 90 -7.89 2.08 1.15
N LYS A 91 -7.74 1.16 0.21
CA LYS A 91 -8.81 0.22 -0.17
C LYS A 91 -9.14 -0.76 0.95
N LEU A 92 -8.13 -1.29 1.65
CA LEU A 92 -8.34 -2.24 2.74
C LEU A 92 -8.90 -1.55 3.99
N GLU A 93 -8.43 -0.35 4.33
CA GLU A 93 -8.92 0.43 5.46
C GLU A 93 -10.38 0.90 5.26
N ALA A 94 -10.84 1.02 4.01
CA ALA A 94 -12.21 1.39 3.67
C ALA A 94 -13.19 0.20 3.60
N ILE A 95 -12.75 -1.03 3.93
CA ILE A 95 -13.63 -2.21 3.94
C ILE A 95 -14.60 -2.12 5.10
N GLU A 96 -15.90 -2.21 4.77
CA GLU A 96 -16.94 -2.48 5.76
C GLU A 96 -17.34 -3.95 5.73
N TYR A 97 -17.34 -4.58 6.90
CA TYR A 97 -17.69 -5.99 7.06
C TYR A 97 -19.20 -6.13 7.27
N VAL A 98 -19.87 -6.81 6.35
CA VAL A 98 -21.31 -7.06 6.41
C VAL A 98 -21.56 -8.57 6.52
N THR A 99 -22.37 -8.98 7.49
CA THR A 99 -22.78 -10.38 7.68
C THR A 99 -24.20 -10.60 7.18
N GLN A 100 -24.43 -11.70 6.46
CA GLN A 100 -25.77 -12.16 6.11
C GLN A 100 -25.83 -13.67 6.29
N GLN A 101 -26.47 -14.14 7.36
CA GLN A 101 -26.86 -15.55 7.49
C GLN A 101 -27.98 -15.82 6.50
N LEU A 102 -27.82 -16.86 5.68
CA LEU A 102 -28.89 -17.33 4.81
C LEU A 102 -29.86 -18.18 5.64
N PRO A 103 -31.18 -18.01 5.48
CA PRO A 103 -32.14 -18.89 6.14
C PRO A 103 -31.95 -20.32 5.65
N SER A 104 -32.02 -21.26 6.60
CA SER A 104 -31.97 -22.70 6.40
C SER A 104 -33.11 -23.22 5.52
#